data_AF-A0A7J8TFQ6-F1
#
_entry.id   AF-A0A7J8TFQ6-F1
#
_cell.length_a   1.000
_cell.length_b   1.000
_cell.length_c   1.000
_cell.angle_alpha   90.00
_cell.angle_beta   90.00
_cell.angle_gamma   90.00
#
_symmetry.space_group_name_H-M   'P 1'
#
loop_
_entity.id
_entity.type
_entity.pdbx_description
1 polymer ?
#
loop_
_entity_poly.entity_id
_entity_poly.type
_entity_poly.pdbx_seq_one_letter_code
_entity_poly.pdbx_strand_id
1 'polypeptide(L)' 'MLSGKDNSDFGWDEYRQLVVAEDAVWNSYISSHKEAGQFRHCSFPYYDQLTTIYAKDRATRNA' A
#
# COMPACT_ATOMS: atom_id res chain seq x y z
N MET A 1 -3.11 10.26 -9.95
CA MET A 1 -4.28 9.43 -10.29
C MET A 1 -4.49 8.47 -9.13
N LEU A 2 -5.68 8.40 -8.51
CA LEU A 2 -5.97 7.40 -7.49
C LEU A 2 -6.30 6.07 -8.20
N SER A 3 -5.25 5.35 -8.59
CA SER A 3 -5.36 4.03 -9.21
C SER A 3 -5.48 2.97 -8.11
N GLY A 4 -6.70 2.80 -7.59
CA GLY A 4 -7.04 1.70 -6.69
C GLY A 4 -8.40 1.14 -7.09
N LYS A 5 -8.42 0.17 -8.02
CA LYS A 5 -9.61 -0.59 -8.34
C LYS A 5 -9.70 -1.79 -7.41
N ASP A 6 -9.84 -1.50 -6.12
CA ASP A 6 -10.23 -2.42 -5.07
C ASP A 6 -11.13 -1.63 -4.12
N ASN A 7 -12.28 -2.17 -3.72
CA ASN A 7 -13.31 -1.54 -2.87
C ASN A 7 -12.83 -1.21 -1.42
N SER A 8 -11.54 -0.95 -1.21
CA SER A 8 -11.01 -0.53 0.08
C SER A 8 -11.04 0.99 0.13
N ASP A 9 -11.50 1.54 1.25
CA ASP A 9 -11.46 2.98 1.51
C ASP A 9 -10.02 3.53 1.68
N PHE A 10 -9.01 2.70 1.40
CA PHE A 10 -7.59 3.05 1.38
C PHE A 10 -7.09 3.30 -0.04
N GLY A 11 -6.22 4.31 -0.17
CA GLY A 11 -5.49 4.65 -1.37
C GLY A 11 -3.97 4.68 -1.13
N TRP A 12 -3.24 4.98 -2.21
CA TRP A 12 -1.79 5.14 -2.22
C TRP A 12 -1.41 6.55 -2.65
N ASP A 13 -0.56 7.22 -1.87
CA ASP A 13 0.06 8.48 -2.28
C ASP A 13 1.40 8.18 -2.95
N GLU A 14 1.46 8.31 -4.28
CA GLU A 14 2.66 8.05 -5.07
C GLU A 14 3.82 9.00 -4.74
N TYR A 15 3.56 10.24 -4.31
CA TYR A 15 4.61 11.20 -4.00
C TYR A 15 5.22 10.95 -2.62
N ARG A 16 4.36 10.67 -1.63
CA ARG A 16 4.77 10.39 -0.26
C ARG A 16 5.13 8.92 -0.04
N GLN A 17 4.83 8.07 -1.02
CA GLN A 17 5.00 6.62 -0.99
C GLN A 17 4.38 6.00 0.28
N LEU A 18 3.12 6.32 0.58
CA LEU A 18 2.45 5.83 1.78
C LEU A 18 0.95 5.58 1.57
N VAL A 19 0.36 4.79 2.46
CA VAL A 19 -1.08 4.48 2.46
C VAL A 19 -1.86 5.66 3.03
N VAL A 20 -2.82 6.17 2.25
CA VAL A 20 -3.69 7.28 2.63
C VAL A 20 -5.13 6.80 2.75
N ALA A 21 -5.85 7.31 3.75
CA ALA A 21 -7.28 7.10 3.94
C ALA A 21 -7.82 8.18 4.88
N GLU A 22 -9.14 8.29 4.97
CA GLU A 22 -9.78 9.14 5.98
C GLU A 22 -9.49 8.64 7.40
N ASP A 23 -9.49 9.55 8.36
CA ASP A 23 -9.24 9.22 9.77
C ASP A 23 -10.27 8.21 10.31
N ALA A 24 -11.53 8.30 9.87
CA ALA A 24 -12.58 7.35 10.25
C ALA A 24 -12.26 5.92 9.76
N VAL A 25 -11.74 5.80 8.54
CA VAL A 25 -11.33 4.52 7.94
C VAL A 25 -10.15 3.93 8.70
N TRP A 26 -9.11 4.73 8.97
CA TRP A 26 -7.97 4.30 9.79
C TRP A 26 -8.40 3.86 11.19
N ASN A 27 -9.25 4.64 11.87
CA ASN A 27 -9.71 4.33 13.23
C ASN A 27 -10.54 3.03 13.25
N SER A 28 -11.44 2.83 12.28
CA SER A 28 -12.19 1.59 12.12
C SER A 28 -11.27 0.40 11.89
N TYR A 29 -10.30 0.53 10.98
CA TYR A 29 -9.38 -0.55 10.65
C TYR A 29 -8.45 -0.92 11.81
N ILE A 30 -7.85 0.08 12.47
CA ILE A 30 -6.96 -0.10 13.62
C ILE A 30 -7.69 -0.70 14.82
N SER A 31 -9.01 -0.46 14.96
CA SER A 31 -9.80 -1.03 16.06
C SER A 31 -9.78 -2.57 16.06
N SER A 32 -9.71 -3.18 14.89
CA SER A 32 -9.60 -4.64 14.69
C SER A 32 -8.17 -5.10 14.40
N HIS A 33 -7.32 -4.23 13.85
CA HIS A 33 -5.93 -4.52 13.45
C HIS A 33 -4.97 -3.50 14.06
N LYS A 34 -4.69 -3.65 15.37
CA LYS A 34 -3.92 -2.65 16.13
C LYS A 34 -2.53 -2.42 15.57
N GLU A 35 -1.89 -3.47 15.05
CA GLU A 35 -0.58 -3.45 14.42
C GLU A 35 -0.54 -2.61 13.13
N ALA A 36 -1.69 -2.36 12.51
CA ALA A 36 -1.75 -1.54 11.30
C ALA A 36 -1.52 -0.04 11.58
N GLY A 37 -1.66 0.39 12.84
CA GLY A 37 -1.51 1.80 13.23
C GLY A 37 -0.14 2.38 12.90
N GLN A 38 0.91 1.54 12.88
CA GLN A 38 2.25 1.98 12.48
C GLN A 38 2.27 2.47 11.02
N PHE A 39 1.45 1.89 10.14
CA PHE A 39 1.48 2.18 8.71
C PHE A 39 0.83 3.51 8.34
N ARG A 40 0.02 4.11 9.22
CA ARG A 40 -0.68 5.38 8.97
C ARG A 40 0.26 6.56 8.70
N HIS A 41 1.46 6.52 9.28
CA HIS A 41 2.46 7.57 9.15
C HIS A 41 3.80 7.08 8.60
N CYS A 42 3.86 5.82 8.16
CA CYS A 42 5.07 5.24 7.60
C CYS A 42 5.10 5.36 6.08
N SER A 43 6.16 5.99 5.57
CA SER A 43 6.51 6.00 4.15
C SER A 43 7.32 4.77 3.77
N PHE A 44 7.08 4.25 2.56
CA PHE A 44 7.80 3.15 1.93
C PHE A 44 8.52 3.65 0.68
N PRO A 45 9.63 4.40 0.83
CA PRO A 45 10.28 5.12 -0.27
C PRO A 45 10.80 4.21 -1.40
N TYR A 46 10.92 2.91 -1.17
CA TYR A 46 11.40 1.93 -2.14
C TYR A 46 10.30 1.03 -2.71
N TYR A 47 9.03 1.31 -2.42
CA TYR A 47 7.91 0.46 -2.81
C TYR A 47 7.88 0.21 -4.33
N ASP A 48 8.01 1.26 -5.15
CA ASP A 48 8.00 1.13 -6.61
C ASP A 48 9.21 0.35 -7.15
N GLN A 49 10.38 0.55 -6.55
CA GLN A 49 11.62 -0.14 -6.95
C GLN A 49 11.52 -1.63 -6.63
N LEU A 50 11.06 -1.97 -5.42
CA LEU A 50 10.83 -3.35 -5.01
C LEU A 50 9.75 -4.01 -5.88
N THR A 51 8.65 -3.30 -6.13
CA THR A 51 7.58 -3.80 -7.01
C THR A 51 8.10 -4.07 -8.42
N THR A 52 8.99 -3.23 -8.96
CA THR A 52 9.63 -3.45 -10.26
C THR A 52 10.53 -4.69 -10.25
N ILE A 53 11.31 -4.91 -9.18
CA ILE A 53 12.18 -6.10 -9.05
C ILE A 53 11.32 -7.37 -8.99
N TYR A 54 10.31 -7.39 -8.12
CA TYR A 54 9.45 -8.56 -7.93
C TYR A 54 8.49 -8.83 -9.10
N ALA A 55 8.01 -7.78 -9.79
CA ALA A 55 7.17 -7.96 -10.97
C ALA A 55 7.93 -8.58 -12.15
N LYS A 56 9.23 -8.29 -12.29
CA LYS A 56 10.07 -8.84 -13.36
C LYS A 56 10.37 -10.34 -13.19
N ASP A 57 10.36 -10.86 -11.98
CA ASP A 57 10.71 -12.26 -11.70
C ASP A 57 9.57 -13.26 -12.01
N ARG A 58 8.35 -12.77 -12.30
CA ARG A 58 7.21 -13.59 -12.69
C ARG A 58 7.36 -14.24 -14.08
N ALA A 59 8.37 -13.88 -14.87
CA ALA A 59 8.55 -14.34 -16.25
C ALA A 59 9.71 -15.34 -16.47
N THR A 60 10.18 -16.04 -15.44
CA THR A 60 11.22 -17.10 -15.60
C THR A 60 10.72 -18.46 -15.13
N ARG A 61 9.63 -18.96 -15.72
CA ARG A 61 9.38 -20.40 -15.81
C ARG A 61 9.35 -20.77 -17.28
N ASN A 62 10.53 -20.91 -17.87
CA ASN A 62 10.69 -21.64 -19.12
C ASN A 62 10.34 -23.11 -18.83
N ALA A 63 9.36 -23.65 -19.54
CA ALA A 63 9.11 -25.08 -19.70
C ALA A 63 9.52 -25.47 -21.11
#